data_AF-A0AB36CPC9-F1
#
_entry.id   AF-A0AB36CPC9-F1
#
_cell.length_a   1.000
_cell.length_b   1.000
_cell.length_c   1.000
_cell.angle_alpha   90.00
_cell.angle_beta   90.00
_cell.angle_gamma   90.00
#
_symmetry.space_group_name_H-M   'P 1'
#
loop_
_entity.id
_entity.type
_entity.pdbx_description
1 polymer ?
#
loop_
_entity_poly.entity_id
_entity_poly.type
_entity_poly.pdbx_seq_one_letter_code
_entity_poly.pdbx_strand_id
1 'polypeptide(L)'
;MAALDYLKGCGLSVEAINGKLRLSPIKLITDDVRRYVQQHRMDLLTETKYAPLAWLHLLVLESGAVVQHFLEQNTAEVEQDARRRHGALLLSVVPLPGIQRALTDEEIAKALAGTLAKQQTPVLDGKDWLRRVAAHLDASPDYLMKQGFLDRHDLVEQQHQLPEAVASLIRSNPAWRAPPVNN
;
A
#
# COMPACT_ATOMS: atom_id res chain seq x y z
N MET A 1 10.62 -6.89 -11.81
CA MET A 1 9.30 -6.81 -12.46
C MET A 1 8.34 -7.62 -11.59
N ALA A 2 7.25 -7.02 -11.13
CA ALA A 2 6.25 -7.73 -10.34
C ALA A 2 5.51 -8.73 -11.24
N ALA A 3 5.14 -9.91 -10.72
CA ALA A 3 4.46 -10.94 -11.50
C ALA A 3 3.09 -10.45 -12.02
N LEU A 4 2.43 -9.55 -11.28
CA LEU A 4 1.20 -8.88 -11.70
C LEU A 4 1.39 -7.96 -12.91
N ASP A 5 2.55 -7.31 -13.07
CA ASP A 5 2.77 -6.35 -14.16
C ASP A 5 2.72 -7.03 -15.53
N TYR A 6 3.22 -8.27 -15.61
CA TYR A 6 3.12 -9.08 -16.83
C TYR A 6 1.66 -9.35 -17.20
N LEU A 7 0.83 -9.79 -16.25
CA LEU A 7 -0.58 -10.09 -16.50
C LEU A 7 -1.37 -8.83 -16.89
N LYS A 8 -1.10 -7.70 -16.23
CA LYS A 8 -1.68 -6.40 -16.61
C LYS A 8 -1.25 -5.97 -18.02
N GLY A 9 0.01 -6.19 -18.37
CA GLY A 9 0.54 -5.95 -19.72
C GLY A 9 -0.14 -6.78 -20.80
N CYS A 10 -0.62 -7.98 -20.47
CA CYS A 10 -1.46 -8.81 -21.34
C CYS A 10 -2.93 -8.34 -21.42
N GLY A 11 -3.29 -7.25 -20.73
CA GLY A 11 -4.67 -6.73 -20.66
C GLY A 11 -5.58 -7.54 -19.72
N LEU A 12 -5.00 -8.32 -18.80
CA LEU A 12 -5.75 -9.10 -17.81
C LEU A 12 -5.89 -8.33 -16.49
N SER A 13 -7.10 -8.32 -15.94
CA SER A 13 -7.39 -8.00 -14.55
C SER A 13 -7.18 -9.25 -13.69
N VAL A 14 -6.50 -9.08 -12.55
CA VAL A 14 -6.16 -10.17 -11.62
C VAL A 14 -6.72 -9.82 -10.24
N GLU A 15 -7.55 -10.71 -9.68
CA GLU A 15 -8.13 -10.57 -8.34
C GLU A 15 -7.83 -11.80 -7.50
N ALA A 16 -7.58 -11.64 -6.19
CA ALA A 16 -7.48 -12.76 -5.26
C ALA A 16 -8.79 -12.92 -4.52
N ILE A 17 -9.49 -14.03 -4.77
CA ILE A 17 -10.76 -14.37 -4.13
C ILE A 17 -10.56 -15.68 -3.38
N ASN A 18 -10.71 -15.66 -2.06
CA ASN A 18 -10.59 -16.85 -1.19
C ASN A 18 -9.30 -17.66 -1.43
N GLY A 19 -8.17 -16.97 -1.63
CA GLY A 19 -6.88 -17.60 -1.91
C GLY A 19 -6.73 -18.20 -3.32
N LYS A 20 -7.64 -17.86 -4.25
CA LYS A 20 -7.57 -18.22 -5.67
C LYS A 20 -7.46 -16.96 -6.52
N LEU A 21 -6.66 -17.03 -7.58
CA LEU A 21 -6.54 -15.96 -8.55
C LEU A 21 -7.67 -16.07 -9.58
N ARG A 22 -8.44 -15.00 -9.72
CA ARG A 22 -9.41 -14.81 -10.79
C ARG A 22 -8.80 -13.89 -11.84
N LEU A 23 -8.84 -14.36 -13.09
CA LEU A 23 -8.34 -13.64 -14.25
C LEU A 23 -9.51 -13.25 -15.14
N SER A 24 -9.50 -12.02 -15.66
CA SER A 24 -10.52 -11.51 -16.57
C SER A 24 -9.88 -10.58 -17.60
N PRO A 25 -10.34 -10.52 -18.86
CA PRO A 25 -11.43 -11.30 -19.46
C PRO A 25 -10.95 -12.69 -19.94
N ILE A 26 -11.82 -13.70 -19.87
CA ILE A 26 -11.48 -15.11 -20.18
C ILE A 26 -10.91 -15.31 -21.60
N LYS A 27 -11.31 -14.45 -22.55
CA LYS A 27 -10.86 -14.46 -23.94
C LYS A 27 -9.36 -14.22 -24.13
N LEU A 28 -8.70 -13.63 -23.13
CA LEU A 28 -7.26 -13.34 -23.14
C LEU A 28 -6.44 -14.37 -22.36
N ILE A 29 -7.09 -15.38 -21.77
CA ILE A 29 -6.42 -16.42 -20.98
C ILE A 29 -5.95 -17.55 -21.90
N THR A 30 -4.79 -17.36 -22.51
CA THR A 30 -4.10 -18.36 -23.33
C THR A 30 -3.42 -19.43 -22.47
N ASP A 31 -2.95 -20.51 -23.09
CA ASP A 31 -2.20 -21.56 -22.37
C ASP A 31 -0.87 -21.06 -21.79
N ASP A 32 -0.24 -20.07 -22.42
CA ASP A 32 0.97 -19.45 -21.87
C ASP A 32 0.67 -18.62 -20.63
N VAL A 33 -0.46 -17.89 -20.61
CA VAL A 33 -0.94 -17.20 -19.40
C VAL A 33 -1.22 -18.21 -18.28
N ARG A 34 -1.84 -19.36 -18.61
CA ARG A 34 -2.10 -20.42 -17.62
C ARG A 34 -0.80 -20.98 -17.03
N ARG A 35 0.19 -21.25 -17.88
CA ARG A 35 1.50 -21.76 -17.47
C ARG A 35 2.24 -20.75 -16.59
N TYR A 36 2.21 -19.47 -16.98
CA TYR A 36 2.81 -18.39 -16.19
C TYR A 36 2.16 -18.27 -14.80
N VAL A 37 0.84 -18.27 -14.73
CA VAL A 37 0.09 -18.18 -13.46
C VAL A 37 0.36 -19.38 -12.56
N GLN A 38 0.53 -20.57 -13.12
CA GLN A 38 0.86 -21.77 -12.36
C GLN A 38 2.28 -21.70 -11.78
N GLN A 39 3.25 -21.19 -12.56
CA GLN A 39 4.64 -21.06 -12.14
C GLN A 39 4.85 -19.95 -11.09
N HIS A 40 4.12 -18.84 -11.21
CA HIS A 40 4.24 -17.67 -10.33
C HIS A 40 3.10 -17.54 -9.32
N ARG A 41 2.38 -18.64 -9.04
CA ARG A 41 1.13 -18.61 -8.26
C ARG A 41 1.28 -17.97 -6.87
N MET A 42 2.37 -18.27 -6.17
CA MET A 42 2.63 -17.75 -4.82
C MET A 42 2.97 -16.27 -4.84
N ASP A 43 3.81 -15.83 -5.78
CA ASP A 43 4.14 -14.42 -5.97
C ASP A 43 2.89 -13.63 -6.35
N LEU A 44 2.10 -14.13 -7.31
CA LEU A 44 0.84 -13.52 -7.70
C LEU A 44 -0.14 -13.43 -6.53
N LEU A 45 -0.36 -14.50 -5.76
CA LEU A 45 -1.23 -14.44 -4.59
C LEU A 45 -0.71 -13.50 -3.51
N THR A 46 0.61 -13.40 -3.35
CA THR A 46 1.26 -12.49 -2.41
C THR A 46 1.06 -11.04 -2.87
N GLU A 47 1.44 -10.70 -4.09
CA GLU A 47 1.25 -9.37 -4.66
C GLU A 47 -0.23 -8.95 -4.72
N THR A 48 -1.16 -9.92 -4.88
CA THR A 48 -2.60 -9.64 -4.87
C THR A 48 -3.17 -9.53 -3.44
N LYS A 49 -2.57 -10.19 -2.44
CA LYS A 49 -2.93 -10.06 -1.01
C LYS A 49 -2.32 -8.81 -0.36
N TYR A 50 -1.12 -8.42 -0.79
CA TYR A 50 -0.46 -7.16 -0.45
C TYR A 50 -0.81 -6.10 -1.50
N ALA A 51 -2.09 -5.97 -1.84
CA ALA A 51 -2.54 -4.76 -2.51
C ALA A 51 -2.16 -3.58 -1.59
N PRO A 52 -1.48 -2.54 -2.10
CA PRO A 52 -1.03 -1.44 -1.26
C PRO A 52 -2.24 -0.86 -0.53
N LEU A 53 -2.20 -0.92 0.79
CA LEU A 53 -3.20 -0.28 1.63
C LEU A 53 -3.09 1.23 1.37
N ALA A 54 -4.23 1.87 1.14
CA ALA A 54 -4.30 3.31 1.11
C ALA A 54 -5.06 3.77 2.35
N TRP A 55 -4.57 4.83 2.98
CA TRP A 55 -5.28 5.46 4.09
C TRP A 55 -6.44 6.34 3.58
N LEU A 56 -6.28 6.93 2.38
CA LEU A 56 -7.30 7.75 1.74
C LEU A 56 -7.78 7.10 0.44
N HIS A 57 -9.10 7.04 0.27
CA HIS A 57 -9.76 6.74 -1.00
C HIS A 57 -10.76 7.84 -1.34
N LEU A 58 -10.81 8.23 -2.62
CA LEU A 58 -11.84 9.13 -3.13
C LEU A 58 -12.96 8.29 -3.74
N LEU A 59 -14.18 8.44 -3.22
CA LEU A 59 -15.39 7.85 -3.79
C LEU A 59 -16.00 8.88 -4.74
N VAL A 60 -16.01 8.59 -6.04
CA VAL A 60 -16.57 9.47 -7.05
C VAL A 60 -18.02 9.05 -7.32
N LEU A 61 -18.95 9.97 -7.11
CA LEU A 61 -20.37 9.74 -7.33
C LEU A 61 -20.83 10.31 -8.66
N GLU A 62 -21.92 9.76 -9.20
CA GLU A 62 -22.54 10.21 -10.46
C GLU A 62 -22.96 11.69 -10.42
N SER A 63 -23.31 12.20 -9.24
CA SER A 63 -23.63 13.62 -9.05
C SER A 63 -22.46 14.58 -9.24
N GLY A 64 -21.24 14.07 -9.43
CA GLY A 64 -20.00 14.84 -9.41
C GLY A 64 -19.46 15.10 -8.00
N ALA A 65 -20.17 14.64 -6.96
CA ALA A 65 -19.67 14.72 -5.58
C ALA A 65 -18.53 13.72 -5.36
N VAL A 66 -17.51 14.15 -4.60
CA VAL A 66 -16.37 13.32 -4.21
C VAL A 66 -16.34 13.21 -2.70
N VAL A 67 -16.42 11.98 -2.18
CA VAL A 67 -16.32 11.70 -0.75
C VAL A 67 -14.91 11.21 -0.43
N GLN A 68 -14.25 11.84 0.53
CA GLN A 68 -12.96 11.39 1.05
C GLN A 68 -13.20 10.34 2.15
N HIS A 69 -12.73 9.12 1.90
CA HIS A 69 -12.84 7.99 2.83
C HIS A 69 -11.48 7.71 3.48
N PHE A 70 -11.44 7.78 4.82
CA PHE A 70 -10.20 7.69 5.60
C PHE A 70 -10.16 6.39 6.41
N LEU A 71 -9.57 5.35 5.85
CA LEU A 71 -9.34 4.08 6.53
C LEU A 71 -8.23 3.31 5.81
N GLU A 72 -7.26 2.79 6.56
CA GLU A 72 -6.18 1.98 5.98
C GLU A 72 -6.71 0.62 5.53
N GLN A 73 -7.08 0.54 4.25
CA GLN A 73 -7.70 -0.62 3.65
C GLN A 73 -7.27 -0.80 2.20
N ASN A 74 -7.45 -2.02 1.69
CA ASN A 74 -7.29 -2.26 0.27
C ASN A 74 -8.46 -1.62 -0.50
N THR A 75 -8.21 -1.20 -1.74
CA THR A 75 -9.21 -0.53 -2.58
C THR A 75 -10.43 -1.40 -2.85
N ALA A 76 -10.28 -2.73 -2.90
CA ALA A 76 -11.37 -3.65 -3.21
C ALA A 76 -12.41 -3.73 -2.08
N GLU A 77 -11.96 -3.72 -0.82
CA GLU A 77 -12.83 -3.68 0.36
C GLU A 77 -13.59 -2.36 0.43
N VAL A 78 -12.89 -1.24 0.20
CA VAL A 78 -13.51 0.09 0.15
C VAL A 78 -14.51 0.18 -1.00
N GLU A 79 -14.20 -0.36 -2.18
CA GLU A 79 -15.11 -0.39 -3.32
C GLU A 79 -16.33 -1.27 -3.04
N GLN A 80 -16.17 -2.41 -2.36
CA GLN A 80 -17.27 -3.26 -1.99
C GLN A 80 -18.21 -2.57 -0.98
N ASP A 81 -17.66 -1.94 0.05
CA ASP A 81 -18.43 -1.20 1.05
C ASP A 81 -19.09 0.05 0.45
N ALA A 82 -18.37 0.82 -0.37
CA ALA A 82 -18.91 1.96 -1.09
C ALA A 82 -20.05 1.54 -2.04
N ARG A 83 -19.92 0.40 -2.74
CA ARG A 83 -21.02 -0.15 -3.56
C ARG A 83 -22.23 -0.54 -2.72
N ARG A 84 -22.04 -1.09 -1.51
CA ARG A 84 -23.18 -1.41 -0.62
C ARG A 84 -23.91 -0.15 -0.17
N ARG A 85 -23.19 0.96 0.04
CA ARG A 85 -23.77 2.23 0.52
C ARG A 85 -24.38 3.08 -0.60
N HIS A 86 -23.69 3.20 -1.74
CA HIS A 86 -24.03 4.13 -2.82
C HIS A 86 -24.65 3.44 -4.04
N GLY A 87 -24.55 2.11 -4.14
CA GLY A 87 -25.15 1.34 -5.21
C GLY A 87 -24.64 1.77 -6.60
N ALA A 88 -25.59 2.01 -7.52
CA ALA A 88 -25.31 2.44 -8.88
C ALA A 88 -24.77 3.89 -8.98
N LEU A 89 -24.87 4.69 -7.91
CA LEU A 89 -24.39 6.06 -7.89
C LEU A 89 -22.86 6.16 -7.77
N LEU A 90 -22.18 5.07 -7.38
CA LEU A 90 -20.72 5.03 -7.30
C LEU A 90 -20.13 4.80 -8.69
N LEU A 91 -19.39 5.79 -9.20
CA LEU A 91 -18.68 5.69 -10.48
C LEU A 91 -17.32 5.02 -10.32
N SER A 92 -16.53 5.43 -9.32
CA SER A 92 -15.19 4.90 -9.11
C SER A 92 -14.68 5.12 -7.69
N VAL A 93 -13.65 4.35 -7.33
CA VAL A 93 -12.87 4.51 -6.11
C VAL A 93 -11.41 4.73 -6.49
N VAL A 94 -10.85 5.87 -6.10
CA VAL A 94 -9.47 6.24 -6.40
C VAL A 94 -8.63 6.13 -5.13
N PRO A 95 -7.71 5.15 -5.01
CA PRO A 95 -6.83 5.05 -3.86
C PRO A 95 -5.71 6.08 -3.92
N LEU A 96 -5.40 6.67 -2.77
CA LEU A 96 -4.33 7.66 -2.59
C LEU A 96 -3.36 7.19 -1.50
N PRO A 97 -2.47 6.22 -1.82
CA PRO A 97 -1.51 5.71 -0.85
C PRO A 97 -0.51 6.79 -0.44
N GLY A 98 -0.17 6.81 0.85
CA GLY A 98 0.79 7.76 1.43
C GLY A 98 0.21 9.15 1.77
N ILE A 99 -1.04 9.45 1.37
CA ILE A 99 -1.74 10.66 1.82
C ILE A 99 -2.45 10.34 3.13
N GLN A 100 -2.03 10.97 4.22
CA GLN A 100 -2.61 10.81 5.57
C GLN A 100 -3.37 12.07 6.05
N ARG A 101 -3.90 12.87 5.11
CA ARG A 101 -4.67 14.08 5.39
C ARG A 101 -5.82 14.26 4.41
N ALA A 102 -6.76 15.14 4.76
CA ALA A 102 -7.76 15.60 3.81
C ALA A 102 -7.12 16.41 2.68
N LEU A 103 -7.66 16.24 1.48
CA LEU A 103 -7.33 17.00 0.28
C LEU A 103 -8.26 18.21 0.13
N THR A 104 -7.73 19.28 -0.45
CA THR A 104 -8.52 20.42 -0.94
C THR A 104 -9.20 20.08 -2.27
N ASP A 105 -10.19 20.87 -2.70
CA ASP A 105 -10.87 20.65 -4.00
C ASP A 105 -9.91 20.67 -5.19
N GLU A 106 -8.89 21.53 -5.16
CA GLU A 106 -7.85 21.57 -6.19
C GLU A 106 -7.00 20.30 -6.21
N GLU A 107 -6.66 19.77 -5.03
CA GLU A 107 -5.92 18.51 -4.90
C GLU A 107 -6.77 17.30 -5.30
N ILE A 108 -8.07 17.31 -5.00
CA ILE A 108 -9.02 16.31 -5.49
C ILE A 108 -9.05 16.33 -7.02
N ALA A 109 -9.16 17.49 -7.64
CA ALA A 109 -9.16 17.60 -9.10
C ALA A 109 -7.85 17.04 -9.70
N LYS A 110 -6.70 17.35 -9.10
CA LYS A 110 -5.40 16.79 -9.50
C LYS A 110 -5.34 15.28 -9.28
N ALA A 111 -5.88 14.77 -8.19
CA ALA A 111 -5.93 13.34 -7.88
C ALA A 111 -6.75 12.57 -8.92
N LEU A 112 -7.94 13.07 -9.25
CA LEU A 112 -8.82 12.48 -10.26
C LEU A 112 -8.22 12.56 -11.68
N ALA A 113 -7.45 13.61 -11.97
CA ALA A 113 -6.70 13.75 -13.22
C ALA A 113 -5.43 12.87 -13.26
N GLY A 114 -5.07 12.19 -12.16
CA GLY A 114 -3.83 11.43 -12.04
C GLY A 114 -2.56 12.28 -12.00
N THR A 115 -2.69 13.58 -11.76
CA THR A 115 -1.59 14.57 -11.73
C THR A 115 -1.23 15.04 -10.33
N LEU A 116 -1.90 14.50 -9.29
CA LEU A 116 -1.50 14.76 -7.91
C LEU A 116 -0.07 14.29 -7.72
N ALA A 117 0.82 15.23 -7.43
CA ALA A 117 2.21 14.92 -7.15
C ALA A 117 2.26 13.87 -6.03
N LYS A 118 3.04 12.81 -6.23
CA LYS A 118 3.40 11.92 -5.12
C LYS A 118 3.89 12.82 -4.00
N GLN A 119 3.25 12.76 -2.83
CA GLN A 119 3.79 13.44 -1.66
C GLN A 119 5.22 12.94 -1.53
N GLN A 120 6.19 13.83 -1.77
CA GLN A 120 7.56 13.53 -1.42
C GLN A 120 7.53 13.38 0.09
N THR A 121 7.72 12.14 0.58
CA THR A 121 8.01 11.91 1.98
C THR A 121 9.13 12.91 2.30
N PRO A 122 8.91 13.89 3.20
CA PRO A 122 9.95 14.86 3.48
C PRO A 122 11.20 14.06 3.84
N VAL A 123 12.31 14.31 3.13
CA VAL A 123 13.58 13.66 3.41
C VAL A 123 13.93 14.07 4.83
N LEU A 124 13.68 13.16 5.77
CA LEU A 124 14.09 13.35 7.14
C LEU A 124 15.59 13.16 7.18
N ASP A 125 16.28 13.95 7.99
CA ASP A 125 17.65 13.60 8.36
C ASP A 125 17.65 12.16 8.90
N GLY A 126 18.62 11.34 8.49
CA GLY A 126 18.66 9.92 8.85
C GLY A 126 18.55 9.67 10.37
N LYS A 127 19.01 10.60 11.21
CA LYS A 127 18.86 10.50 12.67
C LYS A 127 17.43 10.80 13.14
N ASP A 128 16.76 11.76 12.52
CA ASP A 128 15.36 12.08 12.80
C ASP A 128 14.44 10.96 12.32
N TRP A 129 14.75 10.38 11.16
CA TRP A 129 14.09 9.19 10.63
C TRP A 129 14.22 8.01 11.59
N LEU A 130 15.44 7.67 12.03
CA LEU A 130 15.69 6.61 13.00
C LEU A 130 14.95 6.85 14.31
N ARG A 131 14.92 8.09 14.81
CA ARG A 131 14.15 8.45 16.02
C ARG A 131 12.66 8.18 15.87
N ARG A 132 12.08 8.47 14.70
CA ARG A 132 10.66 8.17 14.43
C ARG A 132 10.39 6.67 14.32
N VAL A 133 11.26 5.91 13.64
CA VAL A 133 11.12 4.44 13.56
C VAL A 133 11.16 3.84 14.97
N ALA A 134 12.11 4.28 15.80
CA ALA A 134 12.25 3.83 17.18
C ALA A 134 11.02 4.19 18.04
N ALA A 135 10.48 5.40 17.89
CA ALA A 135 9.25 5.81 18.56
C ALA A 135 8.05 4.92 18.19
N HIS A 136 7.89 4.56 16.91
CA HIS A 136 6.84 3.63 16.51
C HIS A 136 7.03 2.23 17.08
N LEU A 137 8.24 1.83 17.48
CA LEU A 137 8.57 0.51 18.03
C LEU A 137 8.62 0.48 19.57
N ASP A 138 8.30 1.59 20.22
CA ASP A 138 8.50 1.79 21.67
C ASP A 138 9.94 1.44 22.09
N ALA A 139 10.92 1.79 21.25
CA ALA A 139 12.33 1.44 21.40
C ALA A 139 13.24 2.67 21.33
N SER A 140 14.50 2.51 21.75
CA SER A 140 15.52 3.54 21.53
C SER A 140 16.22 3.34 20.17
N PRO A 141 16.65 4.42 19.50
CA PRO A 141 17.51 4.35 18.31
C PRO A 141 18.71 3.42 18.49
N ASP A 142 19.39 3.53 19.64
CA ASP A 142 20.56 2.72 19.98
C ASP A 142 20.23 1.24 20.09
N TYR A 143 19.03 0.88 20.55
CA TYR A 143 18.58 -0.50 20.60
C TYR A 143 18.45 -1.10 19.20
N LEU A 144 17.82 -0.38 18.27
CA LEU A 144 17.67 -0.82 16.88
C LEU A 144 19.03 -1.05 16.20
N MET A 145 19.99 -0.16 16.45
CA MET A 145 21.34 -0.29 15.91
C MET A 145 22.13 -1.44 16.56
N LYS A 146 22.04 -1.62 17.89
CA LYS A 146 22.75 -2.69 18.61
C LYS A 146 22.22 -4.08 18.27
N GLN A 147 20.93 -4.21 18.06
CA GLN A 147 20.30 -5.49 17.67
C GLN A 147 20.44 -5.78 16.17
N GLY A 148 20.97 -4.84 15.38
CA GLY A 148 21.18 -5.01 13.95
C GLY A 148 19.90 -4.97 13.12
N PHE A 149 18.81 -4.38 13.63
CA PHE A 149 17.59 -4.16 12.84
C PHE A 149 17.74 -3.01 11.84
N LEU A 150 18.62 -2.05 12.15
CA LEU A 150 18.99 -0.94 11.27
C LEU A 150 20.49 -0.65 11.43
N ASP A 151 21.18 -0.38 10.34
CA ASP A 151 22.58 0.04 10.33
C ASP A 151 22.77 1.47 9.79
N ARG A 152 24.03 1.93 9.70
CA ARG A 152 24.32 3.29 9.22
C ARG A 152 24.01 3.50 7.74
N HIS A 153 24.02 2.45 6.93
CA HIS A 153 23.66 2.52 5.51
C HIS A 153 22.14 2.65 5.37
N ASP A 154 21.37 1.93 6.18
CA ASP A 154 19.90 2.03 6.20
C ASP A 154 19.42 3.46 6.48
N LEU A 155 20.14 4.21 7.31
CA LEU A 155 19.82 5.61 7.59
C LEU A 155 19.91 6.50 6.34
N VAL A 156 20.73 6.15 5.34
CA VAL A 156 20.88 6.90 4.10
C VAL A 156 19.98 6.31 3.01
N GLU A 157 19.92 4.99 2.93
CA GLU A 157 19.16 4.26 1.91
C GLU A 157 17.66 4.32 2.15
N GLN A 158 17.22 4.35 3.41
CA GLN A 158 15.80 4.23 3.78
C GLN A 158 15.21 5.53 4.36
N GLN A 159 15.95 6.65 4.43
CA GLN A 159 15.43 7.94 4.96
C GLN A 159 14.19 8.49 4.21
N HIS A 160 13.94 8.00 3.00
CA HIS A 160 12.77 8.36 2.18
C HIS A 160 11.54 7.47 2.45
N GLN A 161 11.72 6.38 3.20
CA GLN A 161 10.67 5.45 3.59
C GLN A 161 9.90 5.99 4.80
N LEU A 162 8.61 5.64 4.87
CA LEU A 162 7.77 6.01 6.02
C LEU A 162 8.26 5.29 7.28
N PRO A 163 8.56 6.01 8.38
CA PRO A 163 9.05 5.38 9.60
C PRO A 163 8.14 4.28 10.17
N GLU A 164 6.82 4.46 10.03
CA GLU A 164 5.81 3.48 10.46
C GLU A 164 5.85 2.19 9.65
N ALA A 165 6.09 2.28 8.33
CA ALA A 165 6.18 1.11 7.46
C ALA A 165 7.43 0.28 7.82
N VAL A 166 8.56 0.94 8.08
CA VAL A 166 9.79 0.27 8.50
C VAL A 166 9.64 -0.31 9.91
N ALA A 167 9.00 0.39 10.83
CA ALA A 167 8.66 -0.15 12.14
C ALA A 167 7.77 -1.40 12.04
N SER A 168 6.77 -1.40 11.16
CA SER A 168 5.90 -2.56 10.93
C SER A 168 6.68 -3.76 10.36
N LEU A 169 7.63 -3.50 9.45
CA LEU A 169 8.52 -4.53 8.93
C LEU A 169 9.40 -5.13 10.04
N ILE A 170 10.00 -4.28 10.88
CA ILE A 170 10.80 -4.72 12.02
C ILE A 170 9.95 -5.55 13.00
N ARG A 171 8.72 -5.12 13.33
CA ARG A 171 7.80 -5.90 14.19
C ARG A 171 7.47 -7.29 13.63
N SER A 172 7.37 -7.41 12.31
CA SER A 172 7.08 -8.68 11.65
C SER A 172 8.26 -9.67 11.67
N ASN A 173 9.47 -9.19 11.97
CA ASN A 173 10.66 -10.02 12.05
C ASN A 173 10.59 -10.95 13.28
N PRO A 174 10.73 -12.28 13.13
CA PRO A 174 10.71 -13.22 14.26
C PRO A 174 11.82 -12.99 15.31
N ALA A 175 12.92 -12.34 14.92
CA ALA A 175 13.99 -11.95 15.82
C ALA A 175 13.64 -10.72 16.67
N TRP A 176 12.56 -10.00 16.34
CA TRP A 176 12.13 -8.83 17.08
C TRP A 176 11.74 -9.19 18.51
N ARG A 177 12.38 -8.49 19.45
CA ARG A 177 12.04 -8.51 20.87
C ARG A 177 11.81 -7.05 21.26
N ALA A 178 10.60 -6.74 21.75
CA ALA A 178 10.34 -5.43 22.33
C ALA A 178 11.34 -5.18 23.48
N PRO A 179 12.01 -4.02 23.52
CA PRO A 179 12.91 -3.71 24.62
C PRO A 179 12.14 -3.65 25.94
N PRO A 180 12.78 -3.99 27.07
CA PRO A 180 12.15 -3.83 28.38
C PRO A 180 11.80 -2.36 28.59
N VAL A 181 10.53 -2.09 28.91
CA VAL A 181 10.06 -0.74 29.26
C VAL A 181 10.76 -0.35 30.57
N ASN A 182 11.78 0.51 30.47
CA ASN A 182 12.31 1.19 31.65
C ASN A 182 11.34 2.33 31.98
N ASN A 183 10.57 2.15 33.05
CA ASN A 183 9.88 3.23 33.76
C ASN A 183 10.89 4.28 34.24
#